data_AF-A0A8T0YSN3-F1
#
_entry.id   AF-A0A8T0YSN3-F1
#
_cell.length_a   1.000
_cell.length_b   1.000
_cell.length_c   1.000
_cell.angle_alpha   90.00
_cell.angle_beta   90.00
_cell.angle_gamma   90.00
#
_symmetry.space_group_name_H-M   'P 1'
#
loop_
_entity.id
_entity.type
_entity.pdbx_description
1 polymer ?
#
loop_
_entity_poly.entity_id
_entity_poly.type
_entity_poly.pdbx_seq_one_letter_code
_entity_poly.pdbx_strand_id
1 'polypeptide(L)' 'MVLAVKFEDFDSSEQFTVLEMDKYDLILGMPWLEKHEPWIDWRGKAIGASRPAVSDRALGFMFPPLFGIGLPARAARMP' A
#
# COMPACT_ATOMS: atom_id res chain seq x y z
N MET A 1 20.13 7.19 -17.76
CA MET A 1 20.26 8.65 -17.54
C MET A 1 19.73 8.96 -16.15
N VAL A 2 20.19 10.03 -15.49
CA VAL A 2 19.58 10.47 -14.21
C VAL A 2 18.43 11.42 -14.54
N LEU A 3 17.22 11.09 -14.09
CA LEU A 3 16.03 11.94 -14.23
C LEU A 3 15.64 12.48 -12.86
N ALA A 4 15.41 13.79 -12.81
CA ALA A 4 14.79 14.43 -11.66
C ALA A 4 13.27 14.35 -11.83
N VAL A 5 12.60 13.71 -10.89
CA VAL A 5 11.14 13.57 -10.86
C VAL A 5 10.62 14.29 -9.63
N LYS A 6 9.68 15.20 -9.85
CA LYS A 6 9.00 15.93 -8.77
C LYS A 6 7.49 15.79 -8.93
N PHE A 7 6.81 15.32 -7.89
CA PHE A 7 5.34 15.32 -7.81
C PHE A 7 4.89 15.46 -6.36
N GLU A 8 3.96 16.39 -6.10
CA GLU A 8 3.53 16.74 -4.74
C GLU A 8 4.73 16.94 -3.78
N ASP A 9 4.84 16.10 -2.76
CA ASP A 9 5.89 16.13 -1.74
C ASP A 9 7.11 15.27 -2.10
N PHE A 10 7.12 14.70 -3.30
CA PHE A 10 8.17 13.82 -3.78
C PHE A 10 9.18 14.56 -4.64
N ASP A 11 10.45 14.52 -4.25
CA ASP A 11 11.57 15.06 -5.02
C ASP A 11 12.69 14.02 -5.04
N SER A 12 12.90 13.38 -6.20
CA SER A 12 13.93 12.35 -6.33
C SER A 12 14.70 12.48 -7.63
N SER A 13 16.02 12.28 -7.54
CA SER A 13 16.93 12.17 -8.67
C SER A 13 17.42 10.74 -8.78
N GLU A 14 16.95 10.01 -9.80
CA GLU A 14 17.26 8.58 -9.94
C GLU A 14 17.64 8.18 -11.35
N GLN A 15 18.35 7.06 -11.45
CA GLN A 15 18.59 6.43 -12.75
C GLN A 15 17.35 5.68 -13.18
N PHE A 16 16.72 6.16 -14.25
CA PHE A 16 15.64 5.45 -14.92
C PHE A 16 16.15 4.79 -16.20
N THR A 17 15.53 3.66 -16.53
CA THR A 17 15.65 3.03 -17.86
C THR A 17 14.69 3.73 -18.79
N VAL A 18 15.21 4.37 -19.84
CA VAL A 18 14.39 5.04 -20.86
C VAL A 18 13.91 3.99 -21.86
N LEU A 19 12.60 3.86 -21.97
CA LEU A 19 11.91 2.98 -22.90
C LEU A 19 10.89 3.81 -23.68
N GLU A 20 10.73 3.50 -24.97
CA GLU A 20 9.66 4.09 -25.78
C GLU A 20 8.32 3.49 -25.33
N MET A 21 7.40 4.37 -24.93
CA MET A 21 6.13 4.01 -24.32
C MET A 21 5.01 4.89 -24.88
N ASP A 22 3.90 4.29 -25.30
CA ASP A 22 2.84 5.05 -25.98
C ASP A 22 1.97 5.89 -25.03
N LYS A 23 1.64 5.34 -23.86
CA LYS A 23 0.55 5.86 -23.00
C LYS A 23 0.99 6.39 -21.65
N TYR A 24 2.23 6.15 -21.26
CA TYR A 24 2.74 6.53 -19.94
C TYR A 24 4.09 7.21 -20.11
N ASP A 25 4.25 8.34 -19.41
CA ASP A 25 5.50 9.09 -19.42
C ASP A 25 6.55 8.47 -18.47
N LEU A 26 6.11 7.76 -17.43
CA LEU A 26 6.97 7.16 -16.41
C LEU A 26 6.29 5.95 -15.75
N ILE A 27 7.04 4.85 -15.56
CA ILE A 27 6.65 3.74 -14.70
C ILE A 27 7.59 3.69 -13.49
N LEU A 28 6.99 3.72 -12.31
CA LEU A 28 7.70 3.51 -11.04
C LEU A 28 7.62 2.02 -10.69
N GLY A 29 8.77 1.35 -10.74
CA GLY A 29 8.88 -0.07 -10.40
C GLY A 29 9.12 -0.32 -8.91
N MET A 30 9.28 -1.60 -8.55
CA MET A 30 9.58 -2.02 -7.18
C MET A 30 10.81 -1.33 -6.58
N PRO A 31 11.95 -1.14 -7.27
CA PRO A 31 13.11 -0.49 -6.67
C PRO A 31 12.84 0.94 -6.18
N TRP A 32 11.98 1.68 -6.89
CA TRP A 32 11.58 3.03 -6.48
C TRP A 32 10.62 2.96 -5.28
N LEU A 33 9.66 2.03 -5.30
CA LEU A 33 8.71 1.84 -4.20
C LEU A 33 9.39 1.41 -2.90
N GLU A 34 10.37 0.52 -2.98
CA GLU A 34 11.16 0.05 -1.83
C GLU A 34 12.03 1.14 -1.23
N LYS A 35 12.59 2.02 -2.07
CA LYS A 35 13.48 3.09 -1.62
C LYS A 35 12.73 4.22 -0.90
N HIS A 36 11.54 4.53 -1.37
CA HIS A 36 10.78 5.69 -0.90
C HIS A 36 9.60 5.34 0.00
N GLU A 37 9.24 4.06 0.06
CA GLU A 37 8.15 3.52 0.87
C GLU A 37 6.90 4.41 0.90
N PRO A 38 6.38 4.84 -0.27
CA PRO A 38 5.26 5.77 -0.31
C PRO A 38 3.99 5.11 0.24
N TRP A 39 3.11 5.94 0.80
CA TRP A 39 1.76 5.45 1.12
C TRP A 39 0.93 5.43 -0.16
N ILE A 40 0.17 4.35 -0.35
CA ILE A 40 -0.72 4.18 -1.51
C ILE A 40 -2.15 3.99 -0.99
N ASP A 41 -3.02 4.95 -1.28
CA ASP A 41 -4.46 4.76 -1.08
C ASP A 41 -5.10 4.17 -2.33
N TRP A 42 -5.36 2.87 -2.26
CA TRP A 42 -6.02 2.12 -3.33
C TRP A 42 -7.46 2.55 -3.58
N ARG A 43 -8.18 3.08 -2.57
CA ARG A 43 -9.58 3.49 -2.67
C ARG A 43 -9.68 4.93 -3.18
N GLY A 44 -8.91 5.85 -2.61
CA GLY A 44 -8.82 7.24 -3.03
C GLY A 44 -7.96 7.49 -4.27
N LYS A 45 -7.24 6.47 -4.76
CA LYS A 45 -6.35 6.56 -5.94
C LYS A 45 -5.28 7.64 -5.79
N ALA A 46 -4.72 7.75 -4.60
CA ALA A 46 -3.70 8.73 -4.24
C ALA A 46 -2.42 8.05 -3.76
N ILE A 47 -1.30 8.74 -3.92
CA ILE A 47 0.02 8.36 -3.43
C ILE A 47 0.63 9.57 -2.72
N GLY A 48 1.46 9.36 -1.72
CA GLY A 48 2.24 10.47 -1.16
C GLY A 48 3.45 10.01 -0.36
N ALA A 49 4.27 10.98 0.03
CA ALA A 49 5.60 10.75 0.60
C ALA A 49 5.57 10.39 2.09
N SER A 50 4.51 10.78 2.83
CA SER A 50 4.36 10.45 4.24
C SER A 50 2.90 10.18 4.57
N ARG A 51 2.63 9.09 5.30
CA ARG A 51 1.26 8.72 5.69
C ARG A 51 0.69 9.90 6.48
N PRO A 52 -0.40 10.56 6.02
CA PRO A 52 -1.01 11.60 6.82
C PRO A 52 -1.39 11.01 8.17
N ALA A 53 -1.25 11.80 9.25
CA ALA A 53 -1.69 11.43 10.59
C ALA A 53 -3.23 11.34 10.64
N VAL A 54 -3.81 10.39 9.90
CA VAL A 54 -5.23 10.12 9.92
C VAL A 54 -5.52 9.45 11.25
N SER A 55 -6.24 10.21 12.08
CA SER A 55 -6.86 9.86 13.34
C SER A 55 -7.25 8.38 13.42
N ASP A 56 -6.84 7.78 14.53
CA ASP A 56 -7.09 6.44 15.03
C ASP A 56 -8.60 6.13 15.25
N ARG A 57 -9.42 6.35 14.21
CA ARG A 57 -10.87 6.12 14.20
C ARG A 57 -11.29 5.33 12.97
N ALA A 58 -10.53 4.28 12.68
CA ALA A 58 -11.01 3.09 11.98
C ALA A 58 -9.91 2.02 12.01
N LEU A 59 -9.50 1.58 13.20
CA LEU A 59 -8.92 0.24 13.35
C LEU A 59 -10.03 -0.79 13.12
N GLY A 60 -10.45 -0.89 11.86
CA GLY A 60 -11.36 -1.90 11.32
C GLY A 60 -10.60 -2.87 10.43
N PHE A 61 -9.35 -3.20 10.76
CA PHE A 61 -8.67 -4.36 10.18
C PHE A 61 -9.06 -5.60 10.99
N MET A 62 -10.21 -6.17 10.65
CA MET A 62 -10.62 -7.49 11.09
C MET A 62 -9.95 -8.54 10.20
N PHE A 63 -8.65 -8.77 10.39
CA PHE A 63 -8.08 -10.08 10.09
C PHE A 63 -8.14 -10.86 11.41
N PRO A 64 -9.05 -11.85 11.58
CA PRO A 64 -8.90 -12.73 12.72
C PRO A 64 -7.60 -13.53 12.53
N PRO A 65 -6.82 -13.79 13.60
CA PRO A 65 -5.77 -14.79 13.49
C PRO A 65 -6.45 -16.10 13.08
N LEU A 66 -5.96 -16.72 12.01
CA LEU A 66 -6.34 -18.07 11.59
C LEU A 66 -5.85 -19.06 12.66
N PHE A 67 -6.50 -19.09 13.82
CA PHE A 67 -6.35 -20.13 14.82
C PHE A 67 -7.73 -20.39 15.42
N GLY A 68 -8.40 -21.44 14.92
CA GLY A 68 -9.54 -22.04 15.62
C GLY A 68 -10.95 -21.73 15.09
N ILE A 69 -11.20 -21.88 13.79
CA ILE A 69 -12.58 -22.08 13.30
C ILE A 69 -12.81 -23.57 12.99
N GLY A 70 -13.23 -24.28 14.02
CA GLY A 70 -14.21 -25.36 13.94
C GLY A 70 -15.40 -24.97 14.82
N LEU A 71 -16.38 -24.27 14.23
CA LEU A 71 -17.66 -23.87 14.87
C LEU A 71 -18.55 -25.12 15.13
N PRO A 72 -19.71 -25.05 15.83
CA PRO A 72 -19.96 -25.80 17.05
C PRO A 72 -21.15 -26.77 16.88
N ALA A 73 -21.44 -27.58 17.89
CA ALA A 73 -22.81 -28.03 18.11
C ALA A 73 -23.05 -28.21 19.61
N ARG A 74 -23.74 -27.22 20.16
CA ARG A 74 -24.36 -27.26 21.47
C ARG A 74 -25.43 -28.35 21.46
N ALA A 75 -25.24 -29.44 22.20
CA ALA A 75 -26.33 -30.34 22.59
C ALA A 75 -26.27 -30.53 24.10
N ALA A 76 -27.31 -30.00 24.76
CA ALA A 76 -27.53 -30.13 26.18
C ALA A 76 -27.80 -31.59 26.56
N ARG A 77 -27.18 -32.08 27.65
CA ARG A 77 -27.83 -32.73 28.81
C ARG A 77 -26.79 -33.43 29.69
N MET A 78 -26.77 -33.05 30.97
CA MET A 78 -26.33 -33.91 32.09
C MET A 78 -27.30 -35.09 32.21
N PRO A 79 -26.83 -36.28 32.62
CA PRO A 79 -26.70 -36.58 34.05
C PRO A 79 -25.29 -36.98 34.50
#